data_AF-A0A0D0C8M2-F1
#
_entry.id   AF-A0A0D0C8M2-F1
#
_cell.length_a   1.000
_cell.length_b   1.000
_cell.length_c   1.000
_cell.angle_alpha   90.00
_cell.angle_beta   90.00
_cell.angle_gamma   90.00
#
_symmetry.space_group_name_H-M   'P 1'
#
loop_
_entity.id
_entity.type
_entity.pdbx_description
1 polymer ?
#
loop_
_entity_poly.entity_id
_entity_poly.type
_entity_poly.pdbx_seq_one_letter_code
_entity_poly.pdbx_strand_id
1 'polypeptide(L)'
;FNGTINLVRQSINAGIKKIITTATFGILFDSQFNRAYGTELVTEDFWNPVTLETFNFYGRPYITYLESYVLADKKIWEFAKEHPDVDFTNRTW
;
A
#
# COMPACT_ATOMS: atom_id res chain seq x y z
N PHE A 1 -5.42 2.38 7.33
CA PHE A 1 -6.07 2.06 6.04
C PHE A 1 -7.57 2.40 5.96
N ASN A 2 -8.34 2.48 7.06
CA ASN A 2 -9.80 2.70 7.00
C ASN A 2 -10.25 3.92 6.17
N GLY A 3 -9.55 5.06 6.29
CA GLY A 3 -9.86 6.25 5.49
C GLY A 3 -9.77 6.00 3.98
N THR A 4 -8.67 5.35 3.54
CA THR A 4 -8.43 4.96 2.15
C THR A 4 -9.54 4.07 1.61
N ILE A 5 -9.90 3.00 2.33
CA ILE A 5 -10.91 2.04 1.89
C ILE A 5 -12.31 2.67 1.85
N ASN A 6 -12.60 3.58 2.78
CA ASN A 6 -13.88 4.27 2.77
C ASN A 6 -14.06 5.12 1.50
N LEU A 7 -13.00 5.82 1.06
CA LEU A 7 -13.01 6.58 -0.19
C LEU A 7 -13.16 5.67 -1.41
N VAL A 8 -12.36 4.59 -1.50
CA VAL A 8 -12.44 3.62 -2.59
C VAL A 8 -13.85 3.04 -2.73
N ARG A 9 -14.45 2.61 -1.62
CA ARG A 9 -15.82 2.08 -1.59
C ARG A 9 -16.85 3.12 -2.05
N GLN A 10 -16.73 4.37 -1.59
CA GLN A 10 -17.63 5.44 -2.03
C GLN A 10 -17.47 5.75 -3.53
N SER A 11 -16.25 5.74 -4.05
CA SER A 11 -15.99 5.92 -5.48
C SER A 11 -16.64 4.82 -6.33
N ILE A 12 -16.52 3.56 -5.92
CA ILE A 12 -17.17 2.44 -6.62
C ILE A 12 -18.70 2.57 -6.57
N ASN A 13 -19.27 2.89 -5.41
CA ASN A 13 -20.71 3.12 -5.26
C ASN A 13 -21.21 4.30 -6.12
N ALA A 14 -20.36 5.28 -6.40
CA ALA A 14 -20.65 6.39 -7.30
C ALA A 14 -20.47 6.03 -8.80
N GLY A 15 -20.12 4.78 -9.12
CA GLY A 15 -19.95 4.30 -10.48
C GLY A 15 -18.59 4.63 -11.11
N ILE A 16 -17.60 5.10 -10.33
CA ILE A 16 -16.25 5.37 -10.83
C ILE A 16 -15.58 4.06 -11.28
N LYS A 17 -15.01 4.07 -12.49
CA LYS A 17 -14.39 2.88 -13.11
C LYS A 17 -12.87 2.92 -13.17
N LYS A 18 -12.24 4.03 -12.77
CA LYS A 18 -10.78 4.15 -12.67
C LYS A 18 -10.41 4.83 -11.37
N ILE A 19 -9.63 4.14 -10.55
CA ILE A 19 -9.16 4.61 -9.26
C ILE A 19 -7.63 4.57 -9.27
N ILE A 20 -7.03 5.75 -9.17
CA ILE A 20 -5.58 5.89 -9.06
C ILE A 20 -5.26 6.31 -7.64
N THR A 21 -4.54 5.46 -6.91
CA THR A 21 -4.08 5.76 -5.56
C THR A 21 -2.66 6.31 -5.60
N THR A 22 -2.38 7.27 -4.73
CA THR A 22 -1.01 7.76 -4.53
C THR A 22 -0.41 7.00 -3.36
N ALA A 23 0.60 6.19 -3.65
CA ALA A 23 1.41 5.47 -2.68
C ALA A 23 2.78 6.14 -2.50
N THR A 24 3.68 5.42 -1.85
CA THR A 24 5.08 5.82 -1.64
C THR A 24 5.98 4.65 -2.07
N PHE A 25 7.14 4.94 -2.66
CA PHE A 25 8.14 3.90 -2.94
C PHE A 25 8.59 3.15 -1.68
N GLY A 26 8.43 3.74 -0.49
CA GLY A 26 8.83 3.12 0.77
C GLY A 26 8.06 1.83 1.10
N ILE A 27 6.96 1.53 0.39
CA ILE A 27 6.27 0.23 0.50
C ILE A 27 7.14 -0.96 0.05
N LEU A 28 8.20 -0.71 -0.72
CA LEU A 28 9.07 -1.75 -1.29
C LEU A 28 10.15 -2.26 -0.31
N PHE A 29 10.33 -1.59 0.83
CA PHE A 29 11.45 -1.79 1.75
C PHE A 29 11.01 -2.23 3.14
N ASP A 30 11.78 -3.13 3.76
CA ASP A 30 11.62 -3.52 5.17
C ASP A 30 12.05 -2.39 6.13
N SER A 31 11.76 -2.58 7.43
CA SER A 31 12.04 -1.57 8.47
C SER A 31 13.52 -1.28 8.73
N GLN A 32 14.42 -2.13 8.22
CA GLN A 32 15.88 -1.96 8.27
C GLN A 32 16.45 -1.45 6.96
N PHE A 33 15.63 -1.29 5.91
CA PHE A 33 16.05 -0.86 4.58
C PHE A 33 17.13 -1.73 3.95
N ASN A 34 17.21 -3.02 4.33
CA ASN A 34 18.26 -3.92 3.85
C ASN A 34 18.27 -3.97 2.31
N ARG A 35 17.10 -4.02 1.69
CA ARG A 35 16.98 -4.00 0.23
C ARG A 35 17.31 -2.65 -0.41
N ALA A 36 16.95 -1.54 0.24
CA ALA A 36 17.23 -0.21 -0.31
C ALA A 36 18.73 0.09 -0.42
N TYR A 37 19.53 -0.50 0.48
CA TYR A 37 20.98 -0.38 0.51
C TYR A 37 21.70 -1.69 0.15
N GLY A 38 20.96 -2.65 -0.43
CA GLY A 38 21.47 -3.94 -0.86
C GLY A 38 21.97 -3.92 -2.30
N THR A 39 22.21 -5.11 -2.85
CA THR A 39 22.65 -5.30 -4.25
C THR A 39 21.52 -5.78 -5.16
N GLU A 40 20.32 -6.01 -4.63
CA GLU A 40 19.16 -6.47 -5.38
C GLU A 40 18.57 -5.35 -6.24
N LEU A 41 18.14 -5.68 -7.46
CA LEU A 41 17.34 -4.77 -8.27
C LEU A 41 15.94 -4.64 -7.65
N VAL A 42 15.57 -3.42 -7.25
CA VAL A 42 14.24 -3.12 -6.70
C VAL A 42 13.20 -3.07 -7.82
N THR A 43 12.15 -3.89 -7.71
CA THR A 43 11.03 -3.95 -8.67
C THR A 43 9.68 -3.73 -7.98
N GLU A 44 8.62 -3.55 -8.76
CA GLU A 44 7.23 -3.41 -8.31
C GLU A 44 6.65 -4.66 -7.62
N ASP A 45 7.29 -5.81 -7.79
CA ASP A 45 6.89 -7.07 -7.16
C ASP A 45 7.24 -7.13 -5.67
N PHE A 46 8.06 -6.18 -5.20
CA PHE A 46 8.51 -6.15 -3.82
C PHE A 46 7.52 -5.48 -2.90
N TRP A 47 7.40 -6.05 -1.71
CA TRP A 47 6.56 -5.53 -0.64
C TRP A 47 7.29 -5.61 0.68
N ASN A 48 7.10 -4.59 1.51
CA ASN A 48 7.42 -4.64 2.91
C ASN A 48 6.62 -5.80 3.55
N PRO A 49 7.28 -6.67 4.33
CA PRO A 49 6.66 -7.87 4.88
C PRO A 49 5.67 -7.58 6.03
N VAL A 50 5.52 -6.33 6.47
CA VAL A 50 4.64 -5.97 7.58
C VAL A 50 3.21 -6.49 7.39
N THR A 51 2.68 -7.04 8.48
CA THR A 51 1.28 -7.44 8.66
C THR A 51 0.65 -6.62 9.79
N LEU A 52 -0.67 -6.75 9.99
CA LEU A 52 -1.35 -6.05 11.09
C LEU A 52 -0.84 -6.50 12.45
N GLU A 53 -0.47 -7.76 12.58
CA GLU A 53 0.04 -8.37 13.81
C GLU A 53 1.44 -7.87 14.16
N THR A 54 2.28 -7.62 13.15
CA THR A 54 3.66 -7.15 13.34
C THR A 54 3.77 -5.63 13.38
N PHE A 55 2.74 -4.91 12.96
CA PHE A 55 2.73 -3.45 12.87
C PHE A 55 2.84 -2.81 14.26
N ASN A 56 3.81 -1.91 14.44
CA ASN A 56 4.01 -1.22 15.70
C ASN A 56 3.56 0.24 15.62
N PHE A 57 2.39 0.53 16.22
CA PHE A 57 1.83 1.89 16.28
C PHE A 57 2.71 2.87 17.08
N TYR A 58 3.49 2.37 18.04
CA TYR A 58 4.40 3.16 18.87
C TYR A 58 5.87 2.99 18.44
N GLY A 59 6.10 2.49 17.22
CA GLY A 59 7.41 2.30 16.64
C GLY A 59 8.09 3.61 16.24
N ARG A 60 9.19 3.50 15.48
CA ARG A 60 9.86 4.68 14.91
C ARG A 60 8.88 5.39 13.97
N PRO A 61 8.59 6.70 14.15
CA PRO A 61 7.52 7.38 13.42
C PRO A 61 7.60 7.22 11.90
N TYR A 62 8.81 7.28 11.34
CA TYR A 62 9.05 7.09 9.91
C TYR A 62 8.72 5.66 9.44
N ILE A 63 9.08 4.64 10.21
CA ILE A 63 8.76 3.24 9.89
C ILE A 63 7.26 3.00 10.01
N THR A 64 6.64 3.47 11.10
CA THR A 64 5.20 3.35 11.32
C THR A 64 4.40 4.03 10.20
N TYR A 65 4.88 5.19 9.71
CA TYR A 65 4.31 5.85 8.53
C TYR A 65 4.38 4.94 7.28
N LEU A 66 5.56 4.43 6.93
CA LEU A 66 5.73 3.58 5.72
C LEU A 66 4.91 2.29 5.81
N GLU A 67 4.97 1.61 6.95
CA GLU A 67 4.22 0.37 7.17
C GLU A 67 2.70 0.61 7.13
N SER A 68 2.22 1.78 7.55
CA SER A 68 0.81 2.13 7.41
C SER A 68 0.35 2.26 5.95
N TYR A 69 1.23 2.72 5.05
CA TYR A 69 0.98 2.76 3.60
C TYR A 69 0.94 1.35 3.03
N VAL A 70 1.85 0.47 3.44
CA VAL A 70 1.87 -0.94 3.01
C VAL A 70 0.55 -1.62 3.33
N LEU A 71 0.05 -1.44 4.55
CA LEU A 71 -1.23 -2.02 4.98
C LEU A 71 -2.42 -1.43 4.22
N ALA A 72 -2.37 -0.14 3.87
CA ALA A 72 -3.41 0.49 3.07
C ALA A 72 -3.42 -0.04 1.64
N ASP A 73 -2.26 -0.15 1.00
CA ASP A 73 -2.12 -0.61 -0.38
C ASP A 73 -2.47 -2.09 -0.52
N LYS A 74 -2.02 -2.95 0.40
CA LYS A 74 -2.46 -4.35 0.44
C LYS A 74 -3.99 -4.45 0.49
N LYS A 75 -4.64 -3.61 1.31
CA LYS A 75 -6.10 -3.59 1.43
C LYS A 75 -6.81 -3.04 0.19
N ILE A 76 -6.21 -2.06 -0.51
CA ILE A 76 -6.70 -1.60 -1.82
C ILE A 76 -6.66 -2.76 -2.82
N TRP A 77 -5.55 -3.51 -2.89
CA TRP A 77 -5.41 -4.63 -3.82
C TRP A 77 -6.34 -5.80 -3.51
N GLU A 78 -6.65 -6.05 -2.24
CA GLU A 78 -7.74 -6.96 -1.86
C GLU A 78 -9.08 -6.48 -2.42
N PHE A 79 -9.41 -5.20 -2.24
CA PHE A 79 -10.65 -4.60 -2.76
C PHE A 79 -10.70 -4.65 -4.30
N ALA A 80 -9.58 -4.41 -4.97
CA ALA A 80 -9.48 -4.48 -6.43
C ALA A 80 -9.81 -5.88 -6.97
N LYS A 81 -9.40 -6.94 -6.27
CA LYS A 81 -9.73 -8.33 -6.65
C LYS A 81 -11.24 -8.63 -6.56
N GLU A 82 -11.94 -7.95 -5.64
CA GLU A 82 -13.40 -8.08 -5.48
C GLU A 82 -14.19 -7.26 -6.54
N HIS A 83 -13.53 -6.33 -7.22
CA HIS A 83 -14.13 -5.38 -8.18
C HIS A 83 -13.40 -5.40 -9.54
N PRO A 84 -13.45 -6.53 -10.29
CA PRO A 84 -12.70 -6.69 -11.55
C PRO A 84 -13.17 -5.76 -12.68
N ASP A 85 -14.31 -5.08 -12.51
CA ASP A 85 -14.87 -4.11 -13.46
C ASP A 85 -14.32 -2.69 -13.27
N VAL A 86 -13.44 -2.47 -12.28
CA VAL A 86 -12.83 -1.19 -11.96
C VAL A 86 -11.31 -1.29 -12.16
N ASP A 87 -10.75 -0.35 -12.93
CA ASP A 87 -9.31 -0.22 -13.14
C ASP A 87 -8.64 0.42 -11.92
N PHE A 88 -7.81 -0.35 -11.24
CA PHE A 88 -7.00 0.11 -10.12
C PHE A 88 -5.55 0.30 -10.56
N THR A 89 -5.00 1.48 -10.29
CA THR A 89 -3.59 1.78 -10.49
C THR A 89 -3.01 2.35 -9.21
N ASN A 90 -1.88 1.82 -8.77
CA ASN A 90 -1.12 2.42 -7.68
C ASN A 90 0.06 3.21 -8.24
N ARG A 91 0.13 4.50 -7.92
CA ARG A 91 1.20 5.39 -8.37
C ARG A 91 2.17 5.66 -7.23
N THR A 92 3.41 5.21 -7.39
CA THR A 92 4.54 5.58 -6.54
C THR A 92 5.23 6.82 -7.13
N TRP A 93 5.56 7.79 -6.29
CA TRP A 93 6.43 8.93 -6.65
C TRP A 93 7.88 8.60 -6.30
#